data_AF-A0AA35LSE5-F1
#
_entry.id   AF-A0AA35LSE5-F1
#
_cell.length_a   1.000
_cell.length_b   1.000
_cell.length_c   1.000
_cell.angle_alpha   90.00
_cell.angle_beta   90.00
_cell.angle_gamma   90.00
#
_symmetry.space_group_name_H-M   'P 1'
#
loop_
_entity.id
_entity.type
_entity.pdbx_description
1 polymer ?
#
loop_
_entity_poly.entity_id
_entity_poly.type
_entity_poly.pdbx_seq_one_letter_code
_entity_poly.pdbx_strand_id
1 'polypeptide(L)'
;MKPIVSAGNAWSCTVVSVFAIIILSIIAVLYRSEHEEFPSKDPKGVSGTIFTAVIVYAAFFVCCGLQGLLHVRESRRGAITLS
;
A
#
# COMPACT_ATOMS: atom_id res chain seq x y z
N MET A 1 -14.76 14.43 10.07
CA MET A 1 -13.85 15.42 9.43
C MET A 1 -14.13 15.35 7.94
N LYS A 2 -14.18 16.48 7.22
CA LYS A 2 -14.42 16.45 5.76
C LYS A 2 -13.30 15.63 5.11
N PRO A 3 -13.59 14.47 4.50
CA PRO A 3 -12.57 13.61 3.91
C PRO A 3 -11.94 14.34 2.72
N ILE A 4 -10.61 14.42 2.69
CA ILE A 4 -9.86 15.11 1.62
C ILE A 4 -9.77 14.27 0.35
N VAL A 5 -10.12 12.99 0.42
CA VAL A 5 -10.19 12.02 -0.68
C VAL A 5 -11.54 11.30 -0.63
N SER A 6 -12.20 11.15 -1.79
CA SER A 6 -13.47 10.43 -1.94
C SER A 6 -13.37 8.99 -1.40
N ALA A 7 -14.42 8.51 -0.72
CA ALA A 7 -14.45 7.20 -0.05
C ALA A 7 -14.05 6.03 -0.95
N GLY A 8 -14.41 6.08 -2.23
CA GLY A 8 -14.05 5.05 -3.21
C GLY A 8 -12.54 5.00 -3.50
N ASN A 9 -11.87 6.16 -3.55
CA ASN A 9 -10.45 6.23 -3.87
C ASN A 9 -9.56 5.84 -2.68
N ALA A 10 -10.01 6.06 -1.44
CA ALA A 10 -9.27 5.64 -0.24
C ALA A 10 -9.24 4.11 -0.09
N TRP A 11 -10.35 3.43 -0.43
CA TRP A 11 -10.42 1.97 -0.40
C TRP A 11 -9.55 1.34 -1.47
N SER A 12 -9.62 1.83 -2.72
CA SER A 12 -8.76 1.33 -3.81
C SER A 12 -7.28 1.58 -3.52
N CYS A 13 -6.90 2.75 -2.98
CA CYS A 13 -5.54 3.03 -2.52
C CYS A 13 -5.04 2.02 -1.48
N THR A 14 -5.88 1.67 -0.50
CA THR A 14 -5.51 0.71 0.56
C THR A 14 -5.28 -0.68 -0.01
N VAL A 15 -6.18 -1.16 -0.89
CA VAL A 15 -6.05 -2.48 -1.54
C VAL A 15 -4.80 -2.54 -2.42
N VAL A 16 -4.57 -1.53 -3.25
CA VAL A 16 -3.37 -1.48 -4.12
C VAL A 16 -2.09 -1.42 -3.28
N SER A 17 -2.07 -0.68 -2.18
CA SER A 17 -0.90 -0.61 -1.29
C SER A 17 -0.57 -1.96 -0.66
N VAL A 18 -1.58 -2.73 -0.23
CA VAL A 18 -1.37 -4.09 0.31
C VAL A 18 -0.76 -5.01 -0.76
N PHE A 19 -1.34 -5.02 -1.97
CA PHE A 19 -0.81 -5.82 -3.08
C PHE A 19 0.62 -5.44 -3.45
N ALA A 20 0.91 -4.13 -3.52
CA ALA A 20 2.24 -3.63 -3.84
C ALA A 20 3.28 -4.07 -2.79
N ILE A 21 2.94 -3.97 -1.49
CA ILE A 21 3.84 -4.41 -0.41
C ILE A 21 4.14 -5.91 -0.54
N ILE A 22 3.14 -6.76 -0.77
CA ILE A 22 3.32 -8.22 -0.89
C ILE A 22 4.18 -8.57 -2.11
N ILE A 23 3.88 -8.01 -3.28
CA ILE A 23 4.61 -8.34 -4.52
C ILE A 23 6.05 -7.83 -4.45
N LEU A 24 6.27 -6.58 -4.02
CA LEU A 24 7.61 -5.99 -3.92
C LEU A 24 8.47 -6.68 -2.87
N SER A 25 7.88 -7.16 -1.77
CA SER A 25 8.64 -7.91 -0.75
C SER A 25 9.10 -9.27 -1.26
N ILE A 26 8.29 -9.99 -2.04
CA ILE A 26 8.72 -11.25 -2.69
C ILE A 26 9.83 -10.97 -3.72
N ILE A 27 9.68 -9.94 -4.57
CA ILE A 27 10.69 -9.57 -5.56
C ILE A 27 12.00 -9.13 -4.88
N ALA A 28 11.93 -8.40 -3.76
CA ALA A 28 13.11 -7.97 -3.01
C ALA A 28 13.92 -9.17 -2.47
N VAL A 29 13.23 -10.21 -1.99
CA VAL A 29 13.86 -11.45 -1.55
C VAL A 29 14.47 -12.19 -2.73
N LEU A 30 13.76 -12.27 -3.86
CA LEU A 30 14.24 -12.92 -5.07
C LEU A 30 15.45 -12.22 -5.70
N TYR A 31 15.51 -10.88 -5.63
CA TYR A 31 16.68 -10.11 -6.04
C TYR A 31 17.89 -10.32 -5.13
N ARG A 32 17.68 -10.71 -3.87
CA ARG A 32 18.77 -11.06 -2.95
C ARG A 32 19.30 -12.48 -3.14
N SER A 33 18.54 -13.38 -3.75
CA SER A 33 18.98 -14.75 -4.00
C SER A 33 19.76 -14.93 -5.31
N GLU A 34 20.11 -13.84 -5.99
CA GLU A 34 21.09 -13.82 -7.10
C GLU A 34 20.84 -14.89 -8.18
N HIS A 35 19.58 -15.13 -8.55
CA HIS A 35 19.29 -16.00 -9.68
C HIS A 35 19.59 -15.28 -11.01
N GLU A 36 20.32 -15.96 -11.91
CA GLU A 36 20.75 -15.51 -13.24
C GLU A 36 19.64 -14.99 -14.18
N GLU A 37 18.38 -15.11 -13.77
CA GLU A 37 17.19 -14.74 -14.54
C GLU A 37 16.77 -13.26 -14.43
N PHE A 38 17.41 -12.45 -13.58
CA PHE A 38 17.29 -10.98 -13.58
C PHE A 38 18.64 -10.31 -13.88
N PRO A 39 19.05 -10.22 -15.16
CA PRO A 39 20.32 -9.64 -15.58
C PRO A 39 20.29 -8.11 -15.43
N SER A 40 20.32 -7.63 -14.19
CA SER A 40 20.58 -6.22 -13.89
C SER A 40 22.09 -6.05 -13.69
N LYS A 41 22.68 -5.06 -14.36
CA LYS A 41 24.11 -4.73 -14.19
C LYS A 41 24.47 -4.33 -12.76
N ASP A 42 23.48 -3.91 -11.96
CA ASP A 42 23.62 -3.41 -10.59
C ASP A 42 22.50 -3.91 -9.64
N PRO A 43 22.53 -5.20 -9.22
CA PRO A 43 21.47 -5.79 -8.39
C PRO A 43 21.31 -5.07 -7.03
N LYS A 44 22.40 -4.50 -6.51
CA LYS A 44 22.42 -3.71 -5.26
C LYS A 44 21.63 -2.40 -5.39
N GLY A 45 21.70 -1.72 -6.54
CA GLY A 45 20.96 -0.48 -6.79
C GLY A 45 19.47 -0.72 -6.89
N VAL A 46 19.06 -1.77 -7.61
CA VAL A 46 17.66 -2.15 -7.80
C VAL A 46 17.03 -2.65 -6.50
N SER A 47 17.77 -3.42 -5.68
CA SER A 47 17.27 -3.82 -4.36
C SER A 47 16.99 -2.62 -3.45
N GLY A 48 17.83 -1.58 -3.51
CA GLY A 48 17.65 -0.34 -2.75
C GLY A 48 16.39 0.45 -3.17
N THR A 49 16.09 0.51 -4.47
CA THR A 49 14.87 1.18 -4.96
C THR A 49 13.60 0.41 -4.60
N ILE A 50 13.63 -0.93 -4.69
CA ILE A 50 12.52 -1.79 -4.26
C ILE A 50 12.24 -1.61 -2.76
N PHE A 51 13.28 -1.56 -1.92
CA PHE A 51 13.12 -1.35 -0.48
C PHE A 51 12.50 0.03 -0.18
N THR A 52 12.96 1.06 -0.89
CA THR A 52 12.38 2.41 -0.80
C THR A 52 10.91 2.42 -1.22
N ALA A 53 10.55 1.71 -2.29
CA ALA A 53 9.17 1.60 -2.75
C ALA A 53 8.27 0.93 -1.70
N VAL A 54 8.73 -0.13 -1.03
CA VAL A 54 7.98 -0.78 0.06
C VAL A 54 7.68 0.21 1.19
N ILE A 55 8.66 1.04 1.59
CA ILE A 55 8.46 2.06 2.64
C ILE A 55 7.38 3.08 2.21
N VAL A 56 7.42 3.53 0.96
CA VAL A 56 6.45 4.49 0.43
C VAL A 56 5.04 3.89 0.39
N TYR A 57 4.88 2.65 -0.09
CA TYR A 57 3.58 1.98 -0.07
C TYR A 57 3.07 1.69 1.35
N ALA A 58 3.96 1.44 2.31
CA ALA A 58 3.59 1.32 3.72
C ALA A 58 3.04 2.64 4.29
N ALA A 59 3.65 3.79 3.93
CA ALA A 59 3.12 5.10 4.30
C ALA A 59 1.73 5.37 3.68
N PHE A 60 1.55 5.02 2.40
CA PHE A 60 0.24 5.11 1.75
C PHE A 60 -0.80 4.18 2.39
N PHE A 61 -0.42 2.96 2.79
CA PHE A 61 -1.30 2.04 3.49
C PHE A 61 -1.78 2.62 4.82
N VAL A 62 -0.90 3.24 5.62
CA VAL A 62 -1.29 3.87 6.89
C VAL A 62 -2.21 5.07 6.65
N CYS A 63 -1.84 5.97 5.74
CA CYS A 63 -2.61 7.18 5.46
C CYS A 63 -3.98 6.89 4.82
N CYS A 64 -4.04 6.03 3.80
CA CYS A 64 -5.28 5.63 3.14
C CYS A 64 -6.12 4.71 4.05
N GLY A 65 -5.49 3.82 4.83
CA GLY A 65 -6.17 2.92 5.76
C GLY A 65 -6.84 3.64 6.92
N LEU A 66 -6.19 4.67 7.49
CA LEU A 66 -6.79 5.48 8.56
C LEU A 66 -8.01 6.28 8.03
N GLN A 67 -7.91 6.83 6.82
CA GLN A 67 -9.02 7.52 6.15
C GLN A 67 -10.16 6.56 5.78
N GLY A 68 -9.85 5.36 5.27
CA GLY A 68 -10.83 4.32 4.98
C GLY A 68 -11.54 3.80 6.24
N LEU A 69 -10.81 3.63 7.34
CA LEU A 69 -11.36 3.19 8.62
C LEU A 69 -12.30 4.25 9.23
N LEU A 70 -11.93 5.53 9.14
CA LEU A 70 -12.80 6.63 9.56
C LEU A 70 -14.08 6.69 8.72
N HIS A 71 -13.99 6.49 7.39
CA HIS A 71 -15.17 6.41 6.52
C HIS A 71 -16.09 5.23 6.84
N VAL A 72 -15.54 4.03 7.06
CA VAL A 72 -16.32 2.85 7.49
C VAL A 72 -16.98 3.10 8.83
N ARG A 73 -16.29 3.78 9.76
CA ARG A 73 -16.84 4.14 11.07
C ARG A 73 -17.93 5.21 10.97
N GLU A 74 -17.79 6.19 10.08
CA GLU A 74 -18.81 7.23 9.86
C GLU A 74 -20.05 6.63 9.18
N SER A 75 -19.89 5.73 8.20
CA SER A 75 -20.97 4.95 7.58
C SER A 75 -21.74 4.11 8.62
N ARG A 76 -21.04 3.48 9.57
CA ARG A 76 -21.67 2.74 10.69
C ARG A 76 -22.36 3.63 11.73
N ARG A 77 -21.94 4.88 11.90
CA ARG A 77 -22.60 5.85 12.81
C ARG A 77 -23.82 6.52 12.17
N GLY A 78 -23.80 6.76 10.86
CA GLY A 78 -24.96 7.27 10.11
C GLY A 78 -26.13 6.30 10.02
N ALA A 79 -25.88 4.99 10.08
CA ALA A 79 -26.92 3.97 10.09
C ALA A 79 -27.75 3.89 11.40
N ILE A 80 -27.37 4.60 12.48
CA ILE A 80 -28.09 4.60 13.77
C ILE A 80 -29.01 5.84 13.93
N THR A 81 -29.06 6.75 12.95
CA THR A 81 -29.94 7.95 12.98
C THR A 81 -31.06 7.89 11.93
N LEU A 82 -31.31 6.71 11.36
CA LEU A 82 -32.41 6.49 10.41
C LEU A 82 -33.27 5.30 10.85
N SER A 83 -33.84 5.41 12.05
CA SER A 83 -35.00 4.66 12.52
C SER A 83 -35.96 5.61 13.20
#